data_AF-A0A9E3HW83-F1
#
_entry.id   AF-A0A9E3HW83-F1
#
_cell.length_a   1.000
_cell.length_b   1.000
_cell.length_c   1.000
_cell.angle_alpha   90.00
_cell.angle_beta   90.00
_cell.angle_gamma   90.00
#
_symmetry.space_group_name_H-M   'P 1'
#
loop_
_entity.id
_entity.type
_entity.pdbx_description
1 polymer ?
#
loop_
_entity_poly.entity_id
_entity_poly.type
_entity_poly.pdbx_seq_one_letter_code
_entity_poly.pdbx_strand_id
1 'polypeptide(L)' 'MGFKNPDGTFNDKCLEKVNPGEPIFVLRGQDKFAPALVRLWVELAEMHVCNAEKVDEALAIADVMEEWEVRKFPD' A
#
# COMPACT_ATOMS: atom_id res chain seq x y z
N MET A 1 -6.30 0.32 4.55
CA MET A 1 -4.84 0.59 4.67
C MET A 1 -4.57 1.76 5.62
N GLY A 2 -3.30 2.09 5.81
CA GLY A 2 -2.85 3.31 6.47
C GLY A 2 -3.19 4.56 5.66
N PHE A 3 -4.03 5.45 6.17
CA PHE A 3 -4.23 6.78 5.57
C PHE A 3 -4.30 7.87 6.64
N LYS A 4 -3.97 9.10 6.24
CA LYS A 4 -4.04 10.26 7.11
C LYS A 4 -5.44 10.87 7.05
N ASN A 5 -6.08 11.01 8.19
CA ASN A 5 -7.36 11.67 8.34
C ASN A 5 -7.23 13.19 8.10
N PRO A 6 -8.31 13.89 7.73
CA PRO A 6 -8.31 15.34 7.56
C PRO A 6 -7.87 16.14 8.80
N ASP A 7 -8.10 15.58 10.00
CA ASP A 7 -7.70 16.17 11.29
C ASP A 7 -6.21 15.96 11.64
N GLY A 8 -5.46 15.30 10.76
CA GLY A 8 -4.04 15.05 10.92
C GLY A 8 -3.68 13.74 11.62
N THR A 9 -4.67 13.00 12.14
CA THR A 9 -4.45 11.67 12.72
C THR A 9 -4.20 10.61 11.64
N PHE A 10 -3.61 9.47 12.00
CA PHE A 10 -3.40 8.35 11.07
C PHE A 10 -4.33 7.20 11.46
N ASN A 11 -5.07 6.68 10.48
CA ASN A 11 -5.73 5.39 10.64
C ASN A 11 -4.71 4.29 10.32
N ASP A 12 -3.98 3.82 11.32
CA ASP A 12 -2.85 2.88 11.17
C ASP A 12 -3.15 1.46 11.69
N LYS A 13 -4.42 1.04 11.58
CA LYS A 13 -4.86 -0.28 12.05
C LYS A 13 -4.15 -1.46 11.33
N CYS A 14 -3.38 -1.20 10.27
CA CYS A 14 -2.58 -2.27 9.66
C CYS A 14 -1.31 -2.56 10.47
N LEU A 15 -0.66 -1.56 11.07
CA LEU A 15 0.54 -1.80 11.89
C LEU A 15 0.21 -2.48 13.22
N GLU A 16 -1.03 -2.38 13.71
CA GLU A 16 -1.51 -3.12 14.89
C GLU A 16 -1.42 -4.64 14.73
N LYS A 17 -1.37 -5.14 13.49
CA LYS A 17 -1.32 -6.58 13.17
C LYS A 17 0.10 -7.11 12.97
N VAL A 18 1.11 -6.25 13.02
CA VAL A 18 2.51 -6.63 12.82
C VAL A 18 3.01 -7.35 14.07
N ASN A 19 3.64 -8.51 13.91
CA ASN A 19 4.16 -9.25 15.04
C ASN A 19 5.39 -8.54 15.66
N PRO A 20 5.66 -8.73 16.97
CA PRO A 20 6.88 -8.23 17.57
C PRO A 20 8.13 -8.73 16.83
N GLY A 21 8.93 -7.80 16.29
CA GLY A 21 10.17 -8.09 15.56
C GLY A 21 9.99 -8.41 14.08
N GLU A 22 8.77 -8.38 13.54
CA GLU A 22 8.52 -8.54 12.11
C GLU A 22 9.02 -7.30 11.33
N PRO A 23 9.87 -7.49 10.30
CA PRO A 23 10.35 -6.37 9.50
C PRO A 23 9.22 -5.81 8.63
N ILE A 24 9.10 -4.48 8.60
CA ILE A 24 8.09 -3.78 7.80
C ILE A 24 8.74 -2.91 6.72
N PHE A 25 8.06 -2.81 5.57
CA PHE A 25 8.42 -1.89 4.50
C PHE A 25 7.18 -1.09 4.08
N VAL A 26 7.31 0.22 3.99
CA VAL A 26 6.18 1.13 3.72
C VAL A 26 6.34 1.77 2.36
N LEU A 27 5.37 1.53 1.48
CA LEU A 27 5.23 2.21 0.20
C LEU A 27 4.36 3.46 0.37
N ARG A 28 4.82 4.60 -0.15
CA ARG A 28 4.08 5.88 -0.10
C ARG A 28 3.74 6.33 -1.51
N GLY A 29 2.62 7.03 -1.70
CA GLY A 29 2.19 7.53 -3.02
C GLY A 29 3.21 8.44 -3.72
N GLN A 30 4.12 9.08 -2.98
CA GLN A 30 5.21 9.87 -3.55
C GLN A 30 6.31 9.02 -4.22
N ASP A 31 6.37 7.70 -3.99
CA ASP A 31 7.36 6.83 -4.63
C ASP A 31 6.83 6.40 -6.00
N LYS A 32 7.62 6.71 -7.04
CA LYS A 32 7.27 6.45 -8.43
C LYS A 32 7.16 4.97 -8.78
N PHE A 33 7.83 4.08 -8.05
CA PHE A 33 7.77 2.63 -8.28
C PHE A 33 6.72 1.92 -7.44
N ALA A 34 6.24 2.57 -6.38
CA ALA A 34 5.29 1.97 -5.47
C ALA A 34 4.01 1.41 -6.12
N PRO A 35 3.28 2.12 -7.02
CA PRO A 35 2.07 1.55 -7.62
C PRO A 35 2.37 0.29 -8.44
N ALA A 36 3.49 0.26 -9.18
CA ALA A 36 3.90 -0.91 -9.94
C ALA A 36 4.23 -2.11 -9.01
N LEU A 37 4.89 -1.86 -7.88
CA LEU A 37 5.17 -2.90 -6.87
C LEU A 37 3.88 -3.45 -6.24
N VAL A 38 2.89 -2.58 -5.98
CA VAL A 38 1.58 -3.02 -5.47
C VAL A 38 0.85 -3.89 -6.49
N ARG A 39 0.84 -3.52 -7.78
CA ARG A 39 0.25 -4.33 -8.85
C ARG A 39 0.94 -5.68 -9.01
N LEU A 40 2.28 -5.71 -8.95
CA LEU A 40 3.03 -6.96 -8.93
C LEU A 40 2.68 -7.83 -7.71
N TRP A 41 2.53 -7.23 -6.54
CA TRP A 41 2.08 -7.97 -5.35
C TRP A 41 0.69 -8.57 -5.54
N VAL A 42 -0.24 -7.85 -6.17
CA VAL A 42 -1.58 -8.37 -6.50
C VAL A 42 -1.49 -9.62 -7.36
N GLU A 43 -0.71 -9.60 -8.45
CA GLU A 43 -0.51 -10.77 -9.32
C GLU A 43 -0.01 -11.98 -8.52
N LEU A 44 0.97 -11.77 -7.63
CA LEU A 44 1.51 -12.80 -6.75
C LEU A 44 0.45 -13.31 -5.76
N ALA A 45 -0.37 -12.42 -5.20
CA ALA A 45 -1.39 -12.75 -4.21
C ALA A 45 -2.54 -13.58 -4.84
N GLU A 46 -2.99 -13.22 -6.03
CA GLU A 46 -4.03 -13.96 -6.77
C GLU A 46 -3.58 -15.38 -7.11
N MET A 47 -2.32 -15.57 -7.51
CA MET A 47 -1.75 -16.90 -7.75
C MET A 47 -1.77 -17.82 -6.52
N HIS A 48 -1.86 -17.26 -5.30
CA HIS A 48 -1.84 -17.98 -4.04
C HIS A 48 -3.19 -17.95 -3.29
N VAL A 49 -4.30 -17.68 -4.00
CA VAL A 49 -5.68 -17.72 -3.45
C VAL A 49 -5.88 -16.72 -2.31
N CYS A 50 -5.35 -15.50 -2.46
CA CYS A 50 -5.65 -14.40 -1.54
C CYS A 50 -7.15 -14.00 -1.58
N ASN A 51 -7.62 -13.39 -0.50
CA ASN A 51 -8.99 -12.85 -0.44
C ASN A 51 -9.16 -11.73 -1.49
N ALA A 52 -10.20 -11.83 -2.31
CA ALA A 52 -10.55 -10.84 -3.34
C ALA A 52 -10.67 -9.42 -2.78
N GLU A 53 -11.24 -9.24 -1.57
CA GLU A 53 -11.36 -7.92 -0.94
C GLU A 53 -9.98 -7.26 -0.71
N LYS A 54 -8.94 -8.06 -0.45
CA LYS A 54 -7.57 -7.55 -0.24
C LYS A 54 -6.90 -7.16 -1.55
N VAL A 55 -7.20 -7.90 -2.61
CA VAL A 55 -6.75 -7.59 -3.97
C VAL A 55 -7.39 -6.29 -4.47
N ASP A 56 -8.71 -6.15 -4.34
CA ASP A 56 -9.44 -4.95 -4.73
C ASP A 56 -8.95 -3.72 -3.95
N GLU A 57 -8.73 -3.88 -2.64
CA GLU A 57 -8.18 -2.83 -1.78
C GLU A 57 -6.78 -2.37 -2.25
N ALA A 58 -5.92 -3.30 -2.66
CA ALA A 58 -4.58 -3.00 -3.14
C ALA A 58 -4.58 -2.32 -4.52
N LEU A 59 -5.44 -2.78 -5.45
CA LEU A 59 -5.59 -2.18 -6.77
C LEU A 59 -6.08 -0.73 -6.68
N ALA A 60 -7.10 -0.47 -5.87
CA ALA A 60 -7.61 0.88 -5.64
C ALA A 60 -6.54 1.84 -5.10
N ILE A 61 -5.60 1.33 -4.28
CA ILE A 61 -4.49 2.14 -3.79
C ILE A 61 -3.44 2.38 -4.85
N ALA A 62 -3.10 1.39 -5.68
CA ALA A 62 -2.19 1.61 -6.79
C ALA A 62 -2.69 2.74 -7.71
N ASP A 63 -4.00 2.78 -7.98
CA ASP A 63 -4.63 3.85 -8.77
C ASP A 63 -4.46 5.23 -8.09
N VAL A 64 -4.79 5.34 -6.80
CA VAL A 64 -4.63 6.59 -6.03
C VAL A 64 -3.16 7.03 -5.93
N MET A 65 -2.22 6.07 -5.84
CA MET A 65 -0.78 6.36 -5.84
C MET A 65 -0.31 6.91 -7.19
N GLU A 66 -0.88 6.44 -8.31
CA GLU A 66 -0.56 6.96 -9.65
C GLU A 66 -1.06 8.39 -9.87
N GLU A 67 -2.20 8.73 -9.25
CA GLU A 67 -2.80 10.06 -9.27
C GLU A 67 -2.09 11.07 -8.33
N TRP A 68 -1.20 10.61 -7.46
CA TRP A 68 -0.50 11.47 -6.52
C TRP A 68 0.38 12.49 -7.25
N GLU A 69 0.12 13.79 -7.03
CA GLU A 69 0.71 14.89 -7.82
C GLU A 69 2.25 14.93 -7.77
N VAL A 70 2.84 14.63 -6.61
CA VAL A 70 4.29 14.76 -6.39
C VAL A 70 4.91 13.38 -6.22
N ARG A 71 5.42 12.82 -7.33
CA ARG A 71 6.13 11.53 -7.36
C ARG A 71 7.61 11.69 -7.66
N LYS A 72 8.46 11.01 -6.88
CA LYS A 72 9.91 10.96 -7.02
C LYS A 72 10.41 9.52 -7.11
N PHE A 73 11.59 9.34 -7.70
CA PHE A 73 12.32 8.08 -7.58
C PHE A 73 12.87 7.92 -6.15
N PRO A 74 13.03 6.68 -5.64
CA PRO A 74 13.72 6.44 -4.38
C PRO A 74 15.14 7.06 -4.38
N ASP A 75 15.52 7.63 -3.25
CA ASP A 75 16.84 8.20 -2.96
C ASP A 75 17.87 7.14 -2.55
#